data_AF-A0A8B6Y3I7-F1
#
_entry.id   AF-A0A8B6Y3I7-F1
#
_cell.length_a   1.000
_cell.length_b   1.000
_cell.length_c   1.000
_cell.angle_alpha   90.00
_cell.angle_beta   90.00
_cell.angle_gamma   90.00
#
_symmetry.space_group_name_H-M   'P 1'
#
loop_
_entity.id
_entity.type
_entity.pdbx_description
1 polymer ?
#
loop_
_entity_poly.entity_id
_entity_poly.type
_entity_poly.pdbx_seq_one_letter_code
_entity_poly.pdbx_strand_id
1 'polypeptide(L)'
;MRNDEGFQRIIVDAAEIAKELETVTNFEEKHVGRRRKKRQFDYETQDEALQDPKEKFKVEFYFKILDTAIQSIAVRFEQMRQYNSIFGFLHDIYSISSKSLAELLTNCRNLEEILTHGSQKDISAADLCNEIKVLSGRLPQQMPPHEVLTFIVEQRLIDCLPNICISLRILLTLPVSVASGERSFSKLKIIRQCYKNDWWDYQ
;
A
#
# COMPACT_ATOMS: atom_id res chain seq x y z
N MET A 1 -10.34 -7.35 -17.04
CA MET A 1 -9.32 -6.30 -16.79
C MET A 1 -8.19 -6.37 -17.81
N ARG A 2 -7.63 -7.55 -18.12
CA ARG A 2 -6.99 -7.80 -19.44
C ARG A 2 -8.07 -8.12 -20.47
N ASN A 3 -8.64 -7.13 -21.14
CA ASN A 3 -9.51 -7.36 -22.28
C ASN A 3 -9.02 -6.57 -23.50
N ASP A 4 -9.23 -7.14 -24.67
CA ASP A 4 -8.82 -6.52 -25.93
C ASP A 4 -9.71 -5.31 -26.25
N GLU A 5 -10.98 -5.36 -25.86
CA GLU A 5 -11.90 -4.23 -26.01
C GLU A 5 -11.45 -2.99 -25.22
N GLY A 6 -10.96 -3.16 -23.99
CA GLY A 6 -10.46 -2.05 -23.17
C GLY A 6 -9.18 -1.47 -23.73
N PHE A 7 -8.30 -2.32 -24.29
CA PHE A 7 -7.12 -1.84 -25.00
C PHE A 7 -7.50 -1.01 -26.24
N GLN A 8 -8.47 -1.45 -27.05
CA GLN A 8 -8.89 -0.67 -28.21
C GLN A 8 -9.50 0.68 -27.82
N ARG A 9 -10.30 0.75 -26.74
CA ARG A 9 -10.84 2.03 -26.24
C ARG A 9 -9.72 3.01 -25.89
N ILE A 10 -8.72 2.55 -25.12
CA ILE A 10 -7.60 3.41 -24.71
C ILE A 10 -6.80 3.91 -25.92
N ILE A 11 -6.63 3.10 -26.96
CA ILE A 11 -5.98 3.53 -28.19
C ILE A 11 -6.82 4.60 -28.92
N VAL A 12 -8.14 4.46 -28.96
CA VAL A 12 -9.05 5.47 -29.55
C VAL A 12 -8.99 6.77 -28.77
N ASP A 13 -9.13 6.72 -27.44
CA ASP A 13 -9.09 7.90 -26.57
C ASP A 13 -7.73 8.61 -26.65
N ALA A 14 -6.63 7.85 -26.62
CA ALA A 14 -5.29 8.40 -26.76
C ALA A 14 -5.07 9.05 -28.14
N ALA A 15 -5.64 8.48 -29.21
CA ALA A 15 -5.57 9.05 -30.55
C ALA A 15 -6.39 10.34 -30.69
N GLU A 16 -7.52 10.45 -29.98
CA GLU A 16 -8.31 11.68 -29.92
C GLU A 16 -7.54 12.80 -29.23
N ILE A 17 -6.98 12.51 -28.04
CA ILE A 17 -6.13 13.47 -27.31
C ILE A 17 -4.90 13.87 -28.13
N ALA A 18 -4.25 12.92 -28.80
CA ALA A 18 -3.08 13.21 -29.63
C ALA A 18 -3.43 14.13 -30.82
N LYS A 19 -4.63 13.99 -31.40
CA LYS A 19 -5.13 14.89 -32.46
C LYS A 19 -5.39 16.29 -31.93
N GLU A 20 -6.01 16.42 -30.76
CA GLU A 20 -6.23 17.73 -30.10
C GLU A 20 -4.92 18.46 -29.83
N LEU A 21 -3.85 17.71 -29.52
CA LEU A 21 -2.52 18.25 -29.24
C LEU A 21 -1.65 18.42 -30.50
N GLU A 22 -2.19 18.16 -31.70
CA GLU A 22 -1.44 18.19 -32.98
C GLU A 22 -0.18 17.30 -32.98
N THR A 23 -0.27 16.14 -32.32
CA THR A 23 0.83 15.18 -32.18
C THR A 23 0.62 13.90 -33.00
N VAL A 24 1.67 13.08 -33.13
CA VAL A 24 1.66 11.84 -33.92
C VAL A 24 0.78 10.79 -33.23
N THR A 25 -0.16 10.21 -33.99
CA THR A 25 -1.15 9.25 -33.49
C THR A 25 -0.74 7.78 -33.67
N ASN A 26 0.30 7.50 -34.46
CA ASN A 26 0.66 6.15 -34.88
C ASN A 26 1.92 5.67 -34.16
N PHE A 27 1.99 4.36 -33.89
CA PHE A 27 3.22 3.75 -33.38
C PHE A 27 4.30 3.78 -34.45
N GLU A 28 5.49 4.30 -34.12
CA GLU A 28 6.63 4.27 -35.04
C GLU A 28 7.11 2.84 -35.28
N GLU A 29 7.08 2.41 -36.54
CA GLU A 29 7.75 1.19 -36.98
C GLU A 29 9.27 1.43 -37.05
N LYS A 30 9.97 1.18 -35.95
CA LYS A 30 11.43 1.13 -35.99
C LYS A 30 11.86 -0.14 -36.71
N HIS A 31 12.28 -0.01 -37.98
CA HIS A 31 13.00 -1.05 -38.71
C HIS A 31 14.40 -1.26 -38.09
N VAL A 32 14.46 -1.92 -36.93
CA VAL A 32 15.74 -2.33 -36.35
C VAL A 32 16.18 -3.59 -37.09
N GLY A 33 17.21 -3.46 -37.94
CA GLY A 33 17.85 -4.60 -38.61
C GLY A 33 18.23 -5.67 -37.58
N ARG A 34 17.56 -6.81 -37.61
CA ARG A 34 17.72 -7.86 -36.59
C ARG A 34 19.07 -8.55 -36.75
N ARG A 35 19.95 -8.41 -35.75
CA ARG A 35 21.10 -9.29 -35.60
C ARG A 35 20.60 -10.65 -35.09
N ARG A 36 20.43 -11.63 -35.98
CA ARG A 36 20.16 -13.01 -35.55
C ARG A 36 21.32 -13.46 -34.65
N LYS A 37 21.03 -13.78 -33.38
CA LYS A 37 21.98 -14.51 -32.54
C LYS A 37 22.21 -15.88 -33.18
N LYS A 38 23.48 -16.24 -33.39
CA LYS A 38 23.86 -17.59 -33.80
C LYS A 38 23.47 -18.54 -32.67
N ARG A 39 22.73 -19.59 -32.99
CA ARG A 39 22.41 -20.68 -32.05
C ARG A 39 23.66 -21.54 -31.87
N GLN A 40 23.85 -22.08 -30.67
CA GLN A 40 24.85 -23.13 -30.45
C GLN A 40 24.24 -24.53 -30.58
N PHE A 41 22.94 -24.68 -30.29
CA PHE A 41 22.24 -25.97 -30.37
C PHE A 41 20.86 -25.88 -31.02
N ASP A 42 20.44 -26.98 -31.64
CA ASP A 42 19.26 -27.06 -32.52
C ASP A 42 17.93 -27.06 -31.74
N TYR A 43 17.97 -27.38 -30.44
CA TYR A 43 16.80 -27.40 -29.55
C TYR A 43 16.49 -26.04 -28.92
N GLU A 44 17.30 -25.01 -29.15
CA GLU A 44 17.02 -23.64 -28.69
C GLU A 44 15.79 -23.07 -29.42
N THR A 45 14.70 -22.84 -28.68
CA THR A 45 13.53 -22.10 -29.16
C THR A 45 13.90 -20.64 -29.44
N GLN A 46 13.38 -20.04 -30.52
CA GLN A 46 13.58 -18.62 -30.75
C GLN A 46 12.79 -17.82 -29.70
N ASP A 47 13.47 -16.94 -28.97
CA ASP A 47 12.79 -15.78 -28.37
C ASP A 47 12.24 -14.93 -29.52
N GLU A 48 10.98 -15.16 -29.88
CA GLU A 48 10.28 -14.31 -30.84
C GLU A 48 10.02 -12.95 -30.19
N ALA A 49 10.94 -12.02 -30.40
CA ALA A 49 10.70 -10.62 -30.03
C ALA A 49 9.44 -10.13 -30.76
N LEU A 50 8.45 -9.64 -30.00
CA LEU A 50 7.20 -9.04 -30.48
C LEU A 50 7.53 -8.05 -31.61
N GLN A 51 7.03 -8.34 -32.82
CA GLN A 51 7.39 -7.61 -34.03
C GLN A 51 6.56 -6.34 -34.22
N ASP A 52 5.27 -6.42 -33.87
CA ASP A 52 4.32 -5.32 -33.98
C ASP A 52 4.51 -4.33 -32.81
N PRO A 53 4.83 -3.05 -33.08
CA PRO A 53 4.91 -2.01 -32.05
C PRO A 53 3.65 -1.90 -31.19
N LYS A 54 2.46 -2.12 -31.78
CA LYS A 54 1.20 -2.05 -31.05
C LYS A 54 1.05 -3.22 -30.09
N GLU A 55 1.36 -4.44 -30.53
CA GLU A 55 1.38 -5.62 -29.67
C GLU A 55 2.46 -5.54 -28.58
N LYS A 56 3.64 -4.99 -28.91
CA LYS A 56 4.70 -4.72 -27.94
C LYS A 56 4.24 -3.74 -26.86
N PHE A 57 3.60 -2.63 -27.25
CA PHE A 57 3.01 -1.68 -26.30
C PHE A 57 1.92 -2.34 -25.42
N LYS A 58 1.05 -3.16 -26.03
CA LYS A 58 0.00 -3.90 -25.32
C LYS A 58 0.58 -4.79 -24.23
N VAL A 59 1.59 -5.59 -24.54
CA VAL A 59 2.18 -6.58 -23.62
C VAL A 59 3.15 -5.93 -22.64
N GLU A 60 4.09 -5.12 -23.12
CA GLU A 60 5.19 -4.61 -22.30
C GLU A 60 4.80 -3.39 -21.45
N PHE A 61 3.75 -2.66 -21.81
CA PHE A 61 3.35 -1.46 -21.11
C PHE A 61 1.93 -1.59 -20.54
N TYR A 62 0.92 -1.73 -21.40
CA TYR A 62 -0.49 -1.72 -20.97
C TYR A 62 -0.80 -2.83 -19.95
N PHE A 63 -0.50 -4.08 -20.29
CA PHE A 63 -0.72 -5.20 -19.36
C PHE A 63 0.16 -5.09 -18.12
N LYS A 64 1.43 -4.68 -18.24
CA LYS A 64 2.29 -4.51 -17.07
C LYS A 64 1.75 -3.47 -16.08
N ILE A 65 1.23 -2.34 -16.57
CA ILE A 65 0.64 -1.32 -15.72
C ILE A 65 -0.62 -1.83 -15.04
N LEU A 66 -1.51 -2.48 -15.78
CA LEU A 66 -2.72 -3.06 -15.21
C LEU A 66 -2.41 -4.11 -14.16
N ASP A 67 -1.52 -5.05 -14.46
CA ASP A 67 -1.12 -6.11 -13.53
C ASP A 67 -0.46 -5.50 -12.28
N THR A 68 0.38 -4.48 -12.45
CA THR A 68 0.99 -3.75 -11.32
C THR A 68 -0.07 -3.05 -10.48
N ALA A 69 -1.04 -2.38 -11.11
CA ALA A 69 -2.13 -1.71 -10.41
C ALA A 69 -2.99 -2.71 -9.63
N ILE A 70 -3.39 -3.81 -10.27
CA ILE A 70 -4.15 -4.91 -9.65
C ILE A 70 -3.37 -5.50 -8.47
N GLN A 71 -2.11 -5.85 -8.67
CA GLN A 71 -1.27 -6.41 -7.61
C GLN A 71 -1.11 -5.42 -6.45
N SER A 72 -0.89 -4.13 -6.72
CA SER A 72 -0.75 -3.10 -5.69
C SER A 72 -2.02 -2.96 -4.85
N ILE A 73 -3.20 -3.02 -5.49
CA ILE A 73 -4.50 -2.97 -4.82
C ILE A 73 -4.72 -4.25 -4.01
N ALA A 74 -4.44 -5.42 -4.58
CA ALA A 74 -4.60 -6.70 -3.90
C ALA A 74 -3.73 -6.80 -2.64
N VAL A 75 -2.46 -6.40 -2.73
CA VAL A 75 -1.54 -6.34 -1.59
C VAL A 75 -2.07 -5.39 -0.52
N ARG A 76 -2.57 -4.22 -0.92
CA ARG A 76 -3.12 -3.23 0.02
C ARG A 76 -4.34 -3.76 0.77
N PHE A 77 -5.25 -4.46 0.08
CA PHE A 77 -6.41 -5.08 0.72
C PHE A 77 -6.01 -6.17 1.70
N GLU A 78 -4.99 -6.97 1.38
CA GLU A 78 -4.47 -7.99 2.29
C GLU A 78 -3.84 -7.35 3.53
N GLN A 79 -3.01 -6.33 3.35
CA GLN A 79 -2.46 -5.55 4.47
C GLN A 79 -3.56 -4.95 5.35
N MET A 80 -4.61 -4.37 4.74
CA MET A 80 -5.73 -3.81 5.50
C MET A 80 -6.49 -4.88 6.31
N ARG A 81 -6.64 -6.09 5.78
CA ARG A 81 -7.22 -7.21 6.54
C ARG A 81 -6.35 -7.59 7.74
N GLN A 82 -5.03 -7.65 7.57
CA GLN A 82 -4.09 -7.94 8.66
C GLN A 82 -4.10 -6.85 9.73
N TYR A 83 -4.10 -5.58 9.35
CA TYR A 83 -4.23 -4.48 10.32
C TYR A 83 -5.56 -4.54 11.06
N ASN A 84 -6.65 -4.82 10.37
CA ASN A 84 -7.96 -4.97 11.00
C ASN A 84 -8.04 -6.20 11.91
N SER A 85 -7.30 -7.29 11.65
CA SER A 85 -7.25 -8.43 12.58
C SER A 85 -6.49 -8.12 13.86
N ILE A 86 -5.53 -7.18 13.80
CA ILE A 86 -4.71 -6.77 14.94
C ILE A 86 -5.38 -5.65 15.75
N PHE A 87 -5.71 -4.54 15.09
CA PHE A 87 -6.25 -3.34 15.73
C PHE A 87 -7.77 -3.26 15.70
N GLY A 88 -8.46 -4.20 15.03
CA GLY A 88 -9.89 -4.10 14.77
C GLY A 88 -10.76 -3.95 16.01
N PHE A 89 -10.32 -4.51 17.14
CA PHE A 89 -11.02 -4.39 18.41
C PHE A 89 -11.05 -2.96 18.97
N LEU A 90 -10.13 -2.08 18.54
CA LEU A 90 -10.08 -0.67 18.94
C LEU A 90 -11.01 0.22 18.10
N HIS A 91 -11.62 -0.29 17.02
CA HIS A 91 -12.60 0.47 16.23
C HIS A 91 -13.93 0.70 16.96
N ASP A 92 -14.25 -0.15 17.94
CA ASP A 92 -15.47 -0.03 18.74
C ASP A 92 -15.19 -0.33 20.23
N ILE A 93 -14.60 0.68 20.89
CA ILE A 93 -14.28 0.61 22.32
C ILE A 93 -15.54 0.67 23.18
N TYR A 94 -16.60 1.35 22.73
CA TYR A 94 -17.85 1.49 23.48
C TYR A 94 -18.54 0.12 23.66
N SER A 95 -18.70 -0.63 22.57
CA SER A 95 -19.38 -1.93 22.60
C SER A 95 -18.53 -3.05 23.21
N ILE A 96 -17.25 -2.79 23.49
CA ILE A 96 -16.31 -3.81 24.01
C ILE A 96 -16.69 -4.29 25.41
N SER A 97 -17.47 -3.50 26.16
CA SER A 97 -18.05 -3.87 27.45
C SER A 97 -18.93 -5.13 27.37
N SER A 98 -19.47 -5.44 26.19
CA SER A 98 -20.27 -6.65 25.94
C SER A 98 -19.43 -7.90 25.60
N LYS A 99 -18.13 -7.73 25.30
CA LYS A 99 -17.24 -8.84 24.92
C LYS A 99 -16.69 -9.59 26.13
N SER A 100 -16.31 -10.84 25.93
CA SER A 100 -15.68 -11.63 26.99
C SER A 100 -14.31 -11.05 27.37
N LEU A 101 -14.01 -11.01 28.68
CA LEU A 101 -12.72 -10.55 29.18
C LEU A 101 -11.55 -11.37 28.61
N ALA A 102 -11.75 -12.68 28.45
CA ALA A 102 -10.73 -13.57 27.91
C ALA A 102 -10.36 -13.20 26.46
N GLU A 103 -11.35 -12.88 25.63
CA GLU A 103 -11.14 -12.45 24.24
C GLU A 103 -10.44 -11.09 24.17
N LEU A 104 -10.88 -10.11 24.98
CA LEU A 104 -10.24 -8.79 25.03
C LEU A 104 -8.77 -8.90 25.45
N LEU A 105 -8.47 -9.70 26.47
CA LEU A 105 -7.10 -9.90 26.93
C LEU A 105 -6.24 -10.59 25.87
N THR A 106 -6.82 -11.53 25.11
CA THR A 106 -6.13 -12.19 23.99
C THR A 106 -5.77 -11.19 22.90
N ASN A 107 -6.70 -10.30 22.54
CA ASN A 107 -6.45 -9.24 21.57
C ASN A 107 -5.38 -8.26 22.05
N CYS A 108 -5.40 -7.88 23.34
CA CYS A 108 -4.38 -7.01 23.93
C CYS A 108 -2.99 -7.66 23.93
N ARG A 109 -2.90 -8.99 24.18
CA ARG A 109 -1.65 -9.74 24.13
C ARG A 109 -1.09 -9.83 22.71
N ASN A 110 -1.94 -10.13 21.73
CA ASN A 110 -1.53 -10.10 20.31
C ASN A 110 -0.98 -8.72 19.93
N LEU A 111 -1.62 -7.64 20.37
CA LEU A 111 -1.14 -6.29 20.08
C LEU A 111 0.19 -5.98 20.80
N GLU A 112 0.34 -6.37 22.07
CA GLU A 112 1.60 -6.21 22.82
C GLU A 112 2.74 -6.97 22.13
N GLU A 113 2.52 -8.20 21.68
CA GLU A 113 3.53 -9.00 20.97
C GLU A 113 3.98 -8.32 19.66
N ILE A 114 3.04 -7.78 18.89
CA ILE A 114 3.34 -7.09 17.62
C ILE A 114 4.08 -5.77 17.86
N LEU A 115 3.78 -5.09 18.96
CA LEU A 115 4.43 -3.85 19.38
C LEU A 115 5.62 -4.09 20.32
N THR A 116 6.16 -5.31 20.34
CA THR A 116 7.36 -5.66 21.09
C THR A 116 8.52 -5.87 20.11
N HIS A 117 9.63 -5.19 20.36
CA HIS A 117 10.87 -5.39 19.63
C HIS A 117 12.00 -5.74 20.61
N GLY A 118 12.40 -7.01 20.62
CA GLY A 118 13.39 -7.52 21.56
C GLY A 118 12.85 -7.53 22.99
N SER A 119 13.45 -6.73 23.88
CA SER A 119 13.03 -6.58 25.28
C SER A 119 12.18 -5.33 25.55
N GLN A 120 11.97 -4.48 24.54
CA GLN A 120 11.18 -3.27 24.66
C GLN A 120 9.79 -3.49 24.08
N LYS A 121 8.79 -3.01 24.81
CA LYS A 121 7.38 -3.06 24.41
C LYS A 121 6.80 -1.67 24.50
N ASP A 122 6.03 -1.27 23.49
CA ASP A 122 5.39 0.05 23.46
C ASP A 122 4.17 0.13 24.38
N ILE A 123 3.55 -1.02 24.69
CA ILE A 123 2.34 -1.13 25.51
C ILE A 123 2.41 -2.32 26.46
N SER A 124 1.59 -2.32 27.51
CA SER A 124 1.28 -3.50 28.32
C SER A 124 -0.12 -4.03 28.04
N ALA A 125 -0.24 -5.33 27.74
CA ALA A 125 -1.54 -5.95 27.45
C ALA A 125 -2.51 -5.90 28.65
N ALA A 126 -2.00 -6.07 29.87
CA ALA A 126 -2.82 -6.05 31.08
C ALA A 126 -3.36 -4.64 31.35
N ASP A 127 -2.49 -3.63 31.26
CA ASP A 127 -2.87 -2.23 31.46
C ASP A 127 -3.81 -1.76 30.36
N LEU A 128 -3.51 -2.06 29.08
CA LEU A 128 -4.39 -1.75 27.96
C LEU A 128 -5.80 -2.32 28.15
N CYS A 129 -5.91 -3.59 28.57
CA CYS A 129 -7.20 -4.22 28.83
C CYS A 129 -7.99 -3.50 29.94
N ASN A 130 -7.31 -3.09 31.02
CA ASN A 130 -7.93 -2.32 32.09
C ASN A 130 -8.35 -0.91 31.64
N GLU A 131 -7.47 -0.21 30.93
CA GLU A 131 -7.73 1.12 30.38
C GLU A 131 -8.93 1.13 29.44
N ILE A 132 -9.02 0.14 28.54
CA ILE A 132 -10.15 -0.04 27.62
C ILE A 132 -11.47 -0.21 28.37
N LYS A 133 -11.49 -1.00 29.46
CA LYS A 133 -12.69 -1.16 30.28
C LYS A 133 -13.09 0.11 31.01
N VAL A 134 -12.11 0.83 31.56
CA VAL A 134 -12.35 2.10 32.24
C VAL A 134 -12.90 3.12 31.25
N LEU A 135 -12.32 3.17 30.04
CA LEU A 135 -12.74 4.09 29.01
C LEU A 135 -14.12 3.74 28.45
N SER A 136 -14.42 2.47 28.18
CA SER A 136 -15.71 2.06 27.64
C SER A 136 -16.89 2.47 28.53
N GLY A 137 -16.72 2.43 29.85
CA GLY A 137 -17.71 2.93 30.82
C GLY A 137 -17.81 4.46 30.93
N ARG A 138 -16.87 5.21 30.35
CA ARG A 138 -16.84 6.69 30.35
C ARG A 138 -17.26 7.30 29.03
N LEU A 139 -17.25 6.53 27.94
CA LEU A 139 -17.65 7.01 26.62
C LEU A 139 -19.16 7.29 26.60
N PRO A 140 -19.59 8.46 26.09
CA PRO A 140 -21.01 8.81 26.06
C PRO A 140 -21.81 8.02 25.02
N GLN A 141 -21.15 7.59 23.95
CA GLN A 141 -21.73 6.85 22.83
C GLN A 141 -20.65 6.11 22.05
N GLN A 142 -21.08 5.26 21.11
CA GLN A 142 -20.18 4.68 20.11
C GLN A 142 -19.62 5.79 19.21
N MET A 143 -18.30 5.80 19.04
CA MET A 143 -17.60 6.81 18.26
C MET A 143 -16.33 6.22 17.63
N PRO A 144 -15.88 6.74 16.48
CA PRO A 144 -14.69 6.25 15.79
C PRO A 144 -13.40 6.54 16.57
N PRO A 145 -12.30 5.79 16.32
CA PRO A 145 -11.04 5.91 17.07
C PRO A 145 -10.46 7.33 17.19
N HIS A 146 -10.62 8.18 16.17
CA HIS A 146 -10.11 9.55 16.20
C HIS A 146 -10.92 10.46 17.15
N GLU A 147 -12.24 10.25 17.24
CA GLU A 147 -13.10 10.92 18.22
C GLU A 147 -12.81 10.40 19.63
N VAL A 148 -12.58 9.09 19.81
CA VAL A 148 -12.16 8.51 21.10
C VAL A 148 -10.86 9.16 21.58
N LEU A 149 -9.86 9.29 20.69
CA LEU A 149 -8.60 9.93 21.05
C LEU A 149 -8.78 11.40 21.43
N THR A 150 -9.64 12.12 20.69
CA THR A 150 -9.98 13.52 21.00
C THR A 150 -10.66 13.63 22.37
N PHE A 151 -11.61 12.74 22.66
CA PHE A 151 -12.27 12.66 23.97
C PHE A 151 -11.27 12.44 25.11
N ILE A 152 -10.31 11.51 24.96
CA ILE A 152 -9.27 11.26 25.97
C ILE A 152 -8.46 12.54 26.24
N VAL A 153 -8.12 13.29 25.20
CA VAL A 153 -7.37 14.56 25.31
C VAL A 153 -8.20 15.63 26.03
N GLU A 154 -9.45 15.83 25.61
CA GLU A 154 -10.35 16.83 26.20
C GLU A 154 -10.65 16.57 27.68
N GLN A 155 -10.80 15.30 28.06
CA GLN A 155 -11.02 14.89 29.44
C GLN A 155 -9.73 14.80 30.28
N ARG A 156 -8.57 15.17 29.70
CA ARG A 156 -7.24 15.12 30.35
C ARG A 156 -6.90 13.73 30.90
N LEU A 157 -7.25 12.67 30.16
CA LEU A 157 -7.05 11.28 30.56
C LEU A 157 -5.78 10.66 29.97
N ILE A 158 -4.96 11.43 29.24
CA ILE A 158 -3.75 10.94 28.55
C ILE A 158 -2.79 10.23 29.51
N ASP A 159 -2.52 10.83 30.67
CA ASP A 159 -1.60 10.27 31.67
C ASP A 159 -2.23 9.09 32.44
N CYS A 160 -3.56 9.00 32.46
CA CYS A 160 -4.28 7.92 33.12
C CYS A 160 -4.46 6.69 32.23
N LEU A 161 -4.50 6.88 30.91
CA LEU A 161 -4.76 5.86 29.91
C LEU A 161 -3.66 5.84 28.82
N PRO A 162 -2.38 5.67 29.20
CA PRO A 162 -1.27 5.81 28.25
C PRO A 162 -1.23 4.70 27.20
N ASN A 163 -1.58 3.45 27.55
CA ASN A 163 -1.47 2.32 26.61
C ASN A 163 -2.50 2.41 25.49
N ILE A 164 -3.74 2.80 25.81
CA ILE A 164 -4.78 3.00 24.80
C ILE A 164 -4.49 4.25 23.95
N CYS A 165 -3.92 5.31 24.53
CA CYS A 165 -3.46 6.48 23.77
C CYS A 165 -2.41 6.08 22.73
N ILE A 166 -1.39 5.32 23.13
CA ILE A 166 -0.34 4.83 22.22
C ILE A 166 -0.98 3.95 21.14
N SER A 167 -1.83 3.00 21.52
CA SER A 167 -2.49 2.08 20.60
C SER A 167 -3.36 2.83 19.55
N LEU A 168 -4.14 3.82 19.99
CA LEU A 168 -4.97 4.65 19.10
C LEU A 168 -4.12 5.55 18.19
N ARG A 169 -3.02 6.11 18.70
CA ARG A 169 -2.10 6.90 17.87
C ARG A 169 -1.45 6.05 16.80
N ILE A 170 -1.03 4.83 17.13
CA ILE A 170 -0.48 3.88 16.14
C ILE A 170 -1.57 3.54 15.12
N LEU A 171 -2.77 3.15 15.56
CA LEU A 171 -3.90 2.85 14.66
C LEU A 171 -4.20 3.98 13.67
N LEU A 172 -4.22 5.23 14.14
CA LEU A 172 -4.55 6.39 13.32
C LEU A 172 -3.39 6.87 12.42
N THR A 173 -2.15 6.46 12.70
CA THR A 173 -0.96 6.81 11.92
C THR A 173 -0.55 5.72 10.93
N LEU A 174 -1.06 4.50 11.11
CA LEU A 174 -0.94 3.47 10.09
C LEU A 174 -1.58 3.99 8.81
N PRO A 175 -0.86 3.95 7.67
CA PRO A 175 -1.36 4.54 6.46
C PRO A 175 -2.51 3.69 5.89
N VAL A 176 -3.75 4.02 6.28
CA VAL A 176 -4.95 3.49 5.65
C VAL A 176 -5.10 4.05 4.21
N SER A 177 -4.29 5.04 3.81
CA SER A 177 -4.01 5.34 2.40
C SER A 177 -2.69 6.10 2.22
N VAL A 178 -1.66 5.43 1.71
CA VAL A 178 -0.44 6.10 1.19
C VAL A 178 -0.74 6.70 -0.18
N ALA A 179 -1.67 7.64 -0.29
CA ALA A 179 -1.80 8.43 -1.52
C ALA A 179 -0.71 9.51 -1.61
N SER A 180 -0.13 9.91 -0.47
CA SER A 180 0.81 11.04 -0.40
C SER A 180 2.29 10.66 -0.47
N GLY A 181 2.64 9.40 -0.11
CA GLY A 181 4.05 8.95 -0.05
C GLY A 181 4.70 8.66 -1.42
N GLU A 182 3.93 8.33 -2.45
CA GLU A 182 4.49 7.99 -3.77
C GLU A 182 5.09 9.21 -4.49
N ARG A 183 4.59 10.43 -4.19
CA ARG A 183 5.14 11.68 -4.77
C ARG A 183 6.56 12.00 -4.27
N SER A 184 6.95 11.53 -3.09
CA SER A 184 8.27 11.81 -2.50
C SER A 184 9.34 10.79 -2.90
N PHE A 185 8.97 9.53 -3.17
CA PHE A 185 9.93 8.49 -3.57
C PHE A 185 10.48 8.66 -4.98
N SER A 186 9.74 9.30 -5.89
CA SER A 186 10.23 9.59 -7.25
C SER A 186 11.46 10.50 -7.25
N LYS A 187 11.51 11.49 -6.34
CA LYS A 187 12.65 12.40 -6.17
C LYS A 187 13.90 11.70 -5.65
N LEU A 188 13.75 10.81 -4.66
CA LEU A 188 14.87 10.03 -4.11
C LEU A 188 15.44 9.04 -5.14
N LYS A 189 14.59 8.45 -5.97
CA LYS A 189 15.03 7.56 -7.06
C LYS A 189 15.85 8.31 -8.12
N ILE A 190 15.44 9.53 -8.50
CA ILE A 190 16.20 10.38 -9.42
C ILE A 190 17.55 10.76 -8.82
N ILE A 191 17.59 11.24 -7.58
CA ILE A 191 18.83 11.62 -6.89
C ILE A 191 19.80 10.43 -6.86
N ARG A 192 19.32 9.23 -6.48
CA ARG A 192 20.15 8.02 -6.45
C ARG A 192 20.68 7.61 -7.84
N GLN A 193 19.89 7.81 -8.90
CA GLN A 193 20.30 7.52 -10.27
C GLN A 193 21.33 8.53 -10.79
N CYS A 194 21.17 9.83 -10.49
CA CYS A 194 22.16 10.86 -10.82
C CYS A 194 23.51 10.54 -10.20
N TYR A 195 23.54 10.30 -8.89
CA TYR A 195 24.78 9.91 -8.22
C TYR A 195 25.39 8.66 -8.85
N LYS A 196 24.61 7.60 -9.10
CA LYS A 196 25.14 6.40 -9.74
C LYS A 196 25.77 6.67 -11.10
N ASN A 197 25.20 7.54 -11.92
CA ASN A 197 25.70 7.85 -13.26
C ASN A 197 27.00 8.67 -13.22
N ASP A 198 27.11 9.62 -12.28
CA ASP A 198 28.32 10.45 -12.12
C ASP A 198 29.59 9.63 -11.77
N TRP A 199 29.44 8.45 -11.14
CA TRP A 199 30.56 7.56 -10.85
C TRP A 199 31.10 6.81 -12.08
N TRP A 200 30.34 6.67 -13.17
CA TRP A 200 30.79 5.99 -14.38
C TRP A 200 31.53 6.91 -15.36
N ASP A 201 31.39 8.23 -15.21
CA ASP A 201 32.05 9.21 -16.08
C ASP A 201 33.50 9.52 -15.66
N TYR A 202 33.99 8.91 -14.57
CA TYR A 202 35.36 9.06 -14.04
C TYR A 202 36.24 7.80 -14.15
N GLN A 203 35.86 6.81 -14.97
CA GLN A 203 36.70 5.65 -15.33
C GLN A 203 36.91 5.56 -16.84
#